data_AF-A0A5A8E3Y5-F1
#
_entry.id   AF-A0A5A8E3Y5-F1
#
_cell.length_a   1.000
_cell.length_b   1.000
_cell.length_c   1.000
_cell.angle_alpha   90.00
_cell.angle_beta   90.00
_cell.angle_gamma   90.00
#
_symmetry.space_group_name_H-M   'P 1'
#
loop_
_entity.id
_entity.type
_entity.pdbx_description
1 polymer ?
#
loop_
_entity_poly.entity_id
_entity_poly.type
_entity_poly.pdbx_seq_one_letter_code
_entity_poly.pdbx_strand_id
1 'polypeptide(L)'
;MAYSRQKHRFFVCQYHVSEDGEAPPQDFFQPADFVAALKDSLDADFGLIASGIAMAGLRVLHLCPVTQLLVLRASRDAAPTVWGALSLVRTLADEDAGVDE
;
A
#
# COMPACT_ATOMS: atom_id res chain seq x y z
N MET A 1 5.83 -11.73 34.72
CA MET A 1 6.22 -11.18 33.40
C MET A 1 4.97 -11.09 32.54
N ALA A 2 4.45 -9.89 32.27
CA ALA A 2 3.31 -9.73 31.39
C ALA A 2 3.79 -9.81 29.94
N TYR A 3 3.29 -10.78 29.16
CA TYR A 3 3.56 -10.85 27.73
C TYR A 3 2.74 -9.77 27.02
N SER A 4 3.40 -8.71 26.58
CA SER A 4 2.80 -7.72 25.69
C SER A 4 2.65 -8.35 24.29
N ARG A 5 1.40 -8.54 23.84
CA ARG A 5 1.11 -8.98 22.47
C ARG A 5 0.94 -7.74 21.60
N GLN A 6 1.74 -7.65 20.54
CA GLN A 6 1.58 -6.61 19.53
C GLN A 6 0.22 -6.79 18.83
N LYS A 7 -0.57 -5.72 18.80
CA LYS A 7 -1.89 -5.69 18.16
C LYS A 7 -1.75 -5.15 16.74
N HIS A 8 -2.41 -5.80 15.79
CA HIS A 8 -2.44 -5.40 14.38
C HIS A 8 -3.86 -5.03 13.96
N ARG A 9 -3.93 -4.23 12.89
CA ARG A 9 -5.16 -3.99 12.12
C ARG A 9 -4.97 -4.49 10.71
N PHE A 10 -6.06 -4.94 10.11
CA PHE A 10 -6.07 -5.47 8.76
C PHE A 10 -6.99 -4.58 7.91
N PHE A 11 -6.54 -4.28 6.70
CA PHE A 11 -7.30 -3.53 5.72
C PHE A 11 -7.57 -4.44 4.54
N VAL A 12 -8.83 -4.44 4.10
CA VAL A 12 -9.25 -5.06 2.85
C VAL A 12 -9.57 -3.92 1.91
N CYS A 13 -8.81 -3.84 0.82
CA CYS A 13 -8.89 -2.77 -0.15
C CYS A 13 -9.19 -3.40 -1.51
N GLN A 14 -10.03 -2.73 -2.29
CA GLN A 14 -10.16 -3.01 -3.71
C GLN A 14 -9.46 -1.88 -4.45
N TYR A 15 -8.56 -2.22 -5.37
CA TYR A 15 -7.95 -1.23 -6.26
C TYR A 15 -8.64 -1.28 -7.61
N HIS A 16 -8.69 -0.14 -8.30
CA HIS A 16 -9.25 -0.04 -9.63
C HIS A 16 -8.22 0.64 -10.52
N VAL A 17 -8.02 0.09 -11.71
CA VAL A 17 -7.14 0.67 -12.72
C VAL A 17 -8.03 1.44 -13.68
N SER A 18 -7.77 2.74 -13.85
CA SER A 18 -8.52 3.57 -14.79
C SER A 18 -8.21 3.10 -16.20
N GLU A 19 -9.22 2.57 -16.89
CA GLU A 19 -9.08 2.05 -18.25
C GLU A 19 -9.22 3.19 -19.26
N ASP A 20 -8.13 3.55 -19.95
CA ASP A 20 -8.21 4.05 -21.34
C ASP A 20 -8.01 2.89 -22.37
N GLY A 21 -7.96 1.64 -21.89
CA GLY A 21 -7.84 0.42 -22.70
C GLY A 21 -7.39 -0.79 -21.85
N GLU A 22 -7.71 -2.00 -22.35
CA GLU A 22 -7.40 -3.38 -21.90
C GLU A 22 -7.01 -3.58 -20.42
N ALA A 23 -7.74 -4.45 -19.72
CA ALA A 23 -7.43 -4.84 -18.34
C ALA A 23 -5.95 -5.24 -18.18
N PRO A 24 -5.25 -4.73 -17.15
CA PRO A 24 -3.84 -5.00 -16.98
C PRO A 24 -3.57 -6.50 -16.81
N PRO A 25 -2.41 -6.99 -17.28
CA PRO A 25 -2.00 -8.38 -17.08
C PRO A 25 -2.13 -8.80 -15.61
N GLN A 26 -2.40 -10.08 -15.35
CA GLN A 26 -2.56 -10.58 -13.99
C GLN A 26 -1.32 -10.32 -13.11
N ASP A 27 -0.12 -10.17 -13.66
CA ASP A 27 1.09 -9.91 -12.88
C ASP A 27 1.56 -8.44 -12.95
N PHE A 28 0.70 -7.52 -13.41
CA PHE A 28 1.05 -6.12 -13.63
C PHE A 28 1.49 -5.41 -12.35
N PHE A 29 0.82 -5.67 -11.23
CA PHE A 29 1.22 -5.14 -9.93
C PHE A 29 1.79 -6.22 -9.03
N GLN A 30 2.89 -5.87 -8.39
CA GLN A 30 3.53 -6.63 -7.35
C GLN A 30 3.21 -6.03 -5.98
N PRO A 31 3.23 -6.83 -4.90
CA PRO A 31 3.04 -6.32 -3.54
C PRO A 31 3.98 -5.17 -3.17
N ALA A 32 5.18 -5.15 -3.75
CA ALA A 32 6.16 -4.09 -3.55
C ALA A 32 5.67 -2.73 -4.06
N ASP A 33 4.92 -2.69 -5.16
CA ASP A 33 4.44 -1.46 -5.78
C ASP A 33 3.43 -0.74 -4.88
N PHE A 34 2.52 -1.51 -4.25
CA PHE A 34 1.58 -0.97 -3.26
C PHE A 34 2.28 -0.46 -2.00
N VAL A 35 3.35 -1.13 -1.57
CA VAL A 35 4.13 -0.70 -0.40
C VAL A 35 4.92 0.56 -0.72
N ALA A 36 5.50 0.66 -1.92
CA ALA A 36 6.20 1.85 -2.40
C ALA A 36 5.24 3.04 -2.51
N ALA A 37 4.12 2.90 -3.24
CA ALA A 37 3.15 3.97 -3.39
C ALA A 37 2.57 4.44 -2.04
N LEU A 38 2.31 3.51 -1.11
CA LEU A 38 1.84 3.90 0.21
C LEU A 38 2.93 4.61 1.02
N LYS A 39 4.19 4.19 0.89
CA LYS A 39 5.32 4.90 1.51
C LYS A 39 5.46 6.31 0.95
N ASP A 40 5.32 6.49 -0.35
CA ASP A 40 5.43 7.79 -1.00
C ASP A 40 4.32 8.74 -0.54
N SER A 41 3.06 8.26 -0.45
CA SER A 41 1.98 9.05 0.16
C SER A 41 2.23 9.33 1.64
N LEU A 42 2.75 8.36 2.41
CA LEU A 42 3.09 8.58 3.81
C LEU A 42 4.17 9.67 3.98
N ASP A 43 5.22 9.62 3.16
CA ASP A 43 6.31 10.58 3.18
C ASP A 43 5.82 11.97 2.77
N ALA A 44 4.97 12.07 1.74
CA ALA A 44 4.43 13.33 1.22
C ALA A 44 3.39 13.99 2.15
N ASP A 45 2.44 13.22 2.68
CA ASP A 45 1.25 13.75 3.36
C ASP A 45 1.39 13.77 4.90
N PHE A 46 2.19 12.86 5.47
CA PHE A 46 2.32 12.69 6.93
C PHE A 46 3.75 12.89 7.46
N GLY A 47 4.74 12.93 6.56
CA GLY A 47 6.14 13.15 6.86
C GLY A 47 6.90 11.90 7.31
N LEU A 48 8.24 11.99 7.23
CA LEU A 48 9.18 10.87 7.41
C LEU A 48 9.02 10.08 8.71
N ILE A 49 8.70 10.75 9.83
CA ILE A 49 8.55 10.07 11.13
C ILE A 49 7.30 9.19 11.12
N ALA A 50 6.16 9.72 10.66
CA ALA A 50 4.91 8.98 10.60
C ALA A 50 5.01 7.82 9.60
N SER A 51 5.68 8.05 8.46
CA SER A 51 6.03 7.02 7.50
C SER A 51 6.86 5.90 8.12
N GLY A 52 7.97 6.21 8.79
CA GLY A 52 8.81 5.19 9.43
C GLY A 52 8.04 4.33 10.45
N ILE A 53 7.17 4.95 11.25
CA ILE A 53 6.32 4.22 12.23
C ILE A 53 5.30 3.32 11.51
N ALA A 54 4.65 3.82 10.45
CA ALA A 54 3.68 3.06 9.67
C ALA A 54 4.32 1.86 8.97
N MET A 55 5.46 2.09 8.31
CA MET A 55 6.18 1.08 7.53
C MET A 55 6.73 -0.06 8.39
N ALA A 56 7.09 0.20 9.64
CA ALA A 56 7.58 -0.85 10.56
C ALA A 56 6.57 -1.99 10.81
N GLY A 57 5.28 -1.71 10.68
CA GLY A 57 4.20 -2.70 10.87
C GLY A 57 3.49 -3.12 9.59
N LEU A 58 3.78 -2.46 8.47
CA LEU A 58 3.06 -2.60 7.22
C LEU A 58 3.48 -3.87 6.48
N ARG A 59 2.53 -4.67 6.03
CA ARG A 59 2.79 -5.83 5.16
C ARG A 59 1.60 -6.15 4.27
N VAL A 60 1.84 -6.41 2.99
CA VAL A 60 0.86 -7.04 2.10
C VAL A 60 0.76 -8.52 2.45
N LEU A 61 -0.45 -8.97 2.80
CA LEU A 61 -0.74 -10.37 3.12
C LEU A 61 -1.32 -11.11 1.94
N HIS A 62 -2.09 -10.41 1.10
CA HIS A 62 -2.73 -10.98 -0.06
C HIS A 62 -2.88 -9.93 -1.14
N LEU A 63 -2.61 -10.32 -2.37
CA LEU A 63 -2.89 -9.57 -3.58
C LEU A 63 -3.53 -10.56 -4.55
N CYS A 64 -4.75 -10.27 -5.00
CA CYS A 64 -5.45 -11.03 -6.00
C CYS A 64 -5.70 -10.15 -7.22
N PRO A 65 -4.91 -10.31 -8.29
CA PRO A 65 -5.03 -9.50 -9.49
C PRO A 65 -6.37 -9.67 -10.20
N VAL A 66 -6.94 -10.88 -10.15
CA VAL A 66 -8.22 -11.21 -10.79
C VAL A 66 -9.39 -10.47 -10.15
N THR A 67 -9.41 -10.36 -8.82
CA THR A 67 -10.49 -9.68 -8.07
C THR A 67 -10.16 -8.25 -7.69
N GLN A 68 -8.92 -7.83 -7.98
CA GLN A 68 -8.33 -6.56 -7.58
C GLN A 68 -8.38 -6.32 -6.07
N LEU A 69 -8.29 -7.41 -5.28
CA LEU A 69 -8.31 -7.35 -3.83
C LEU A 69 -6.90 -7.33 -3.26
N LEU A 70 -6.68 -6.40 -2.33
CA LEU A 70 -5.46 -6.22 -1.56
C LEU A 70 -5.78 -6.35 -0.07
N VAL A 71 -5.02 -7.17 0.65
CA VAL A 71 -5.11 -7.27 2.11
C VAL A 71 -3.80 -6.80 2.73
N LEU A 72 -3.89 -5.77 3.56
CA LEU A 72 -2.75 -5.17 4.26
C LEU A 72 -2.85 -5.43 5.76
N ARG A 73 -1.70 -5.57 6.41
CA ARG A 73 -1.55 -5.53 7.87
C ARG A 73 -0.82 -4.27 8.26
N ALA A 74 -1.26 -3.60 9.33
CA ALA A 74 -0.51 -2.53 9.97
C ALA A 74 -0.45 -2.71 11.49
N SER A 75 0.48 -2.01 12.15
CA SER A 75 0.47 -1.85 13.61
C SER A 75 -0.80 -1.10 14.03
N ARG A 76 -1.38 -1.47 15.18
CA ARG A 76 -2.61 -0.83 15.68
C ARG A 76 -2.49 0.68 15.81
N ASP A 77 -1.33 1.17 16.25
CA ASP A 77 -1.11 2.58 16.53
C ASP A 77 -0.93 3.41 15.25
N ALA A 78 -0.43 2.77 14.18
CA ALA A 78 -0.26 3.40 12.87
C ALA A 78 -1.47 3.23 11.93
N ALA A 79 -2.49 2.47 12.34
CA ALA A 79 -3.64 2.16 11.51
C ALA A 79 -4.40 3.40 11.00
N PRO A 80 -4.62 4.46 11.80
CA PRO A 80 -5.26 5.68 11.29
C PRO A 80 -4.44 6.38 10.20
N THR A 81 -3.11 6.43 10.36
CA THR A 81 -2.19 7.03 9.38
C THR A 81 -2.18 6.23 8.08
N VAL A 82 -2.08 4.89 8.18
CA VAL A 82 -2.15 3.99 7.02
C VAL A 82 -3.48 4.12 6.29
N TRP A 83 -4.59 4.22 7.03
CA TRP A 83 -5.91 4.44 6.44
C TRP A 83 -6.00 5.78 5.69
N GLY A 84 -5.44 6.85 6.28
CA GLY A 84 -5.36 8.16 5.63
C GLY A 84 -4.55 8.11 4.33
N ALA A 85 -3.33 7.55 4.37
CA ALA A 85 -2.47 7.43 3.20
C ALA A 85 -3.11 6.58 2.09
N LEU A 86 -3.80 5.47 2.41
CA LEU A 86 -4.52 4.65 1.42
C LEU A 86 -5.56 5.44 0.61
N SER A 87 -6.18 6.47 1.21
CA SER A 87 -7.14 7.33 0.51
C SER A 87 -6.50 8.38 -0.40
N LEU A 88 -5.18 8.55 -0.31
CA LEU A 88 -4.41 9.56 -1.03
C LEU A 88 -3.54 8.94 -2.14
N VAL A 89 -3.32 7.63 -2.12
CA VAL A 89 -2.65 6.90 -3.21
C VAL A 89 -3.49 7.02 -4.50
N ARG A 90 -2.87 7.56 -5.55
CA ARG A 90 -3.49 7.73 -6.88
C ARG A 90 -2.77 6.97 -7.99
N THR A 91 -1.47 6.73 -7.82
CA THR A 91 -0.63 6.05 -8.80
C THR A 91 0.05 4.87 -8.11
N LEU A 92 0.16 3.77 -8.86
CA LEU A 92 0.87 2.57 -8.47
C LEU A 92 1.91 2.37 -9.56
N ALA A 93 3.19 2.53 -9.21
CA ALA A 93 4.33 2.66 -10.12
C ALA A 93 4.52 4.07 -10.72
N ASP A 94 5.80 4.38 -10.93
CA ASP A 94 6.29 5.56 -11.62
C ASP A 94 6.16 5.30 -13.14
N GLU A 95 5.39 6.11 -13.86
CA GLU A 95 5.27 6.00 -15.32
C GLU A 95 6.61 6.25 -16.05
N ASP A 96 7.62 6.78 -15.35
CA ASP A 96 8.89 7.22 -15.93
C ASP A 96 9.96 6.12 -16.11
N ALA A 97 9.68 4.85 -15.79
CA ALA A 97 10.65 3.75 -15.97
C ALA A 97 10.73 3.18 -17.41
N GLY A 98 10.12 3.86 -18.39
CA GLY A 98 9.95 3.37 -19.77
C GLY A 98 10.36 4.34 -20.88
N VAL A 99 11.14 5.38 -20.59
CA VAL A 99 11.73 6.26 -21.62
C VAL A 99 13.25 6.24 -21.53
N ASP A 100 13.84 5.11 -21.91
CA ASP A 100 15.22 5.08 -22.39
C ASP A 100 15.17 4.50 -23.82
N GLU A 101 15.42 5.39 -24.80
CA GLU A 101 15.66 5.09 -26.22
C GLU A 101 16.91 4.23 -26.44
#